data_AF-A0A414R9C6-F1
#
_entry.id   AF-A0A414R9C6-F1
#
_cell.length_a   1.000
_cell.length_b   1.000
_cell.length_c   1.000
_cell.angle_alpha   90.00
_cell.angle_beta   90.00
_cell.angle_gamma   90.00
#
_symmetry.space_group_name_H-M   'P 1'
#
loop_
_entity.id
_entity.type
_entity.pdbx_description
1 polymer ?
#
loop_
_entity_poly.entity_id
_entity_poly.type
_entity_poly.pdbx_seq_one_letter_code
_entity_poly.pdbx_strand_id
1 'polypeptide(L)'
;MCYILEIKEMFGMDSNKTPSEIIAELCVEAGISKSELARRLEITPSQITRILNGDTKTISSDILIKLTKLFGVSADYLLGITDKKEIIKEKHTTRVPMLLMSSAFPLGRCIEFIESIDDVPQKEMAYAEYYYFSGRHEKAVEYAEMYLNCEDIMLKLSASLIYTFANLSLDRIHSARFGLERLKEYLKEAMLEETDKKTRACCVFVATAAHTLLHIPVGDLPPLAEYLSEFTKGMQLWGAYVLAHKAYLVKDYQRSLGIVQTCLMTCSKVYPIAMIYLNLVVAMDLMNLKETDKAKVYFMKVWEISRPDNLIEGIGEHHGLLQGLIETCMKKDYPEDYARIINITYKFSAGWRRIHNPDTNEDVADNLTTTEFTIAMLANRGWTNKEISEYLEITPRTVKQHLTCVFNKLNIENRKQLKNFMLR
;
A
#
# COMPACT_ATOMS: atom_id res chain seq x y z
N MET A 1 -46.71 27.76 -13.17
CA MET A 1 -47.61 26.99 -14.06
C MET A 1 -47.18 27.07 -15.53
N CYS A 2 -47.26 28.23 -16.22
CA CYS A 2 -47.03 28.30 -17.68
C CYS A 2 -45.65 27.81 -18.18
N TYR A 3 -44.55 28.20 -17.54
CA TYR A 3 -43.19 27.90 -18.06
C TYR A 3 -42.80 26.40 -17.96
N ILE A 4 -43.39 25.66 -17.02
CA ILE A 4 -43.10 24.23 -16.84
C ILE A 4 -43.91 23.38 -17.82
N LEU A 5 -45.11 23.85 -18.20
CA LEU A 5 -45.95 23.18 -19.19
C LEU A 5 -45.34 23.27 -20.60
N GLU A 6 -44.76 24.42 -20.97
CA GLU A 6 -44.09 24.62 -22.28
C GLU A 6 -42.85 23.74 -22.46
N ILE A 7 -42.09 23.47 -21.39
CA ILE A 7 -40.94 22.57 -21.44
C ILE A 7 -41.38 21.10 -21.55
N LYS A 8 -42.50 20.73 -20.92
CA LYS A 8 -43.04 19.36 -20.96
C LYS A 8 -43.51 18.94 -22.36
N GLU A 9 -44.10 19.85 -23.13
CA GLU A 9 -44.50 19.59 -24.52
C GLU A 9 -43.30 19.45 -25.47
N MET A 10 -42.19 20.15 -25.21
CA MET A 10 -40.99 20.10 -26.06
C MET A 10 -40.24 18.76 -26.02
N PHE A 11 -40.39 17.96 -24.96
CA PHE A 11 -39.55 16.77 -24.73
C PHE A 11 -40.32 15.43 -24.68
N GLY A 12 -41.64 15.41 -24.91
CA GLY A 12 -42.42 14.17 -25.02
C GLY A 12 -42.29 13.26 -23.79
N MET A 13 -42.65 13.76 -22.60
CA MET A 13 -42.32 13.14 -21.31
C MET A 13 -43.56 12.65 -20.56
N ASP A 14 -43.50 11.42 -20.02
CA ASP A 14 -44.64 10.65 -19.50
C ASP A 14 -44.86 10.73 -17.96
N SER A 15 -44.16 11.63 -17.24
CA SER A 15 -44.41 11.85 -15.79
C SER A 15 -45.41 12.98 -15.54
N ASN A 16 -46.59 12.61 -15.04
CA ASN A 16 -47.68 13.53 -14.71
C ASN A 16 -47.52 14.24 -13.35
N LYS A 17 -46.45 13.96 -12.60
CA LYS A 17 -46.27 14.49 -11.24
C LYS A 17 -45.44 15.77 -11.23
N THR A 18 -45.83 16.69 -10.36
CA THR A 18 -45.09 17.92 -10.05
C THR A 18 -44.01 17.67 -9.00
N PRO A 19 -42.94 18.49 -8.93
CA PRO A 19 -41.92 18.36 -7.89
C PRO A 19 -42.50 18.36 -6.47
N SER A 20 -43.55 19.15 -6.22
CA SER A 20 -44.29 19.19 -4.96
C SER A 20 -44.93 17.84 -4.60
N GLU A 21 -45.55 17.18 -5.57
CA GLU A 21 -46.18 15.87 -5.38
C GLU A 21 -45.14 14.78 -5.15
N ILE A 22 -44.05 14.80 -5.92
CA ILE A 22 -42.95 13.83 -5.79
C ILE A 22 -42.29 13.93 -4.41
N ILE A 23 -42.00 15.16 -3.94
CA ILE A 23 -41.42 15.37 -2.60
C ILE A 23 -42.41 14.94 -1.51
N ALA A 24 -43.70 15.23 -1.67
CA ALA A 24 -44.73 14.82 -0.70
C ALA A 24 -44.85 13.29 -0.59
N GLU A 25 -44.82 12.58 -1.71
CA GLU A 25 -44.82 11.11 -1.73
C GLU A 25 -43.58 10.52 -1.07
N LEU A 26 -42.40 11.05 -1.38
CA LEU A 26 -41.14 10.63 -0.75
C LEU A 26 -41.14 10.84 0.77
N CYS A 27 -41.76 11.92 1.26
CA CYS A 27 -41.94 12.13 2.70
C CYS A 27 -42.82 11.06 3.35
N VAL A 28 -43.92 10.69 2.69
CA VAL A 28 -44.84 9.65 3.18
C VAL A 28 -44.16 8.29 3.20
N GLU A 29 -43.46 7.93 2.12
CA GLU A 29 -42.69 6.67 2.04
C GLU A 29 -41.59 6.59 3.11
N ALA A 30 -40.90 7.70 3.37
CA ALA A 30 -39.81 7.76 4.35
C ALA A 30 -40.31 7.95 5.81
N GLY A 31 -41.61 8.15 6.04
CA GLY A 31 -42.17 8.45 7.36
C GLY A 31 -41.69 9.78 7.95
N ILE A 32 -41.32 10.75 7.12
CA ILE A 32 -40.79 12.05 7.53
C ILE A 32 -41.91 13.09 7.61
N SER A 33 -42.08 13.73 8.76
CA SER A 33 -43.04 14.82 8.94
C SER A 33 -42.55 16.15 8.30
N LYS A 34 -43.46 17.09 8.04
CA LYS A 34 -43.09 18.42 7.50
C LYS A 34 -42.11 19.18 8.40
N SER A 35 -42.27 19.07 9.71
CA SER A 35 -41.37 19.70 10.69
C SER A 35 -40.00 19.04 10.72
N GLU A 36 -39.94 17.72 10.59
CA GLU A 36 -38.68 16.98 10.50
C GLU A 36 -37.96 17.26 9.18
N LEU A 37 -38.68 17.37 8.07
CA LEU A 37 -38.11 17.77 6.78
C LEU A 37 -37.51 19.18 6.84
N ALA A 38 -38.22 20.14 7.47
CA ALA A 38 -37.71 21.49 7.66
C ALA A 38 -36.39 21.51 8.44
N ARG A 39 -36.32 20.70 9.52
CA ARG A 39 -35.13 20.54 10.33
C ARG A 39 -33.96 19.94 9.54
N ARG A 40 -34.20 18.87 8.77
CA ARG A 40 -33.15 18.19 7.98
C ARG A 40 -32.63 19.01 6.81
N LEU A 41 -33.47 19.86 6.22
CA LEU A 41 -33.08 20.74 5.12
C LEU A 41 -32.52 22.10 5.62
N GLU A 42 -32.56 22.34 6.93
CA GLU A 42 -32.15 23.60 7.58
C GLU A 42 -32.90 24.82 7.06
N ILE A 43 -34.20 24.66 6.80
CA ILE A 43 -35.09 25.73 6.32
C ILE A 43 -36.32 25.86 7.19
N THR A 44 -37.07 26.95 7.02
CA THR A 44 -38.22 27.20 7.89
C THR A 44 -39.41 26.28 7.54
N PRO A 45 -40.24 25.90 8.54
CA PRO A 45 -41.46 25.13 8.28
C PRO A 45 -42.42 25.79 7.28
N SER A 46 -42.43 27.13 7.22
CA SER A 46 -43.22 27.89 6.24
C SER A 46 -42.69 27.72 4.82
N GLN A 47 -41.36 27.67 4.63
CA GLN A 47 -40.74 27.38 3.33
C GLN A 47 -41.06 25.96 2.85
N ILE A 48 -41.00 24.95 3.73
CA ILE A 48 -41.43 23.58 3.39
C ILE A 48 -42.90 23.53 2.97
N THR A 49 -43.77 24.22 3.71
CA THR A 49 -45.21 24.25 3.41
C THR A 49 -45.45 24.83 2.01
N ARG A 50 -44.78 25.92 1.65
CA ARG A 50 -44.87 26.52 0.32
C ARG A 50 -44.33 25.61 -0.79
N ILE A 51 -43.26 24.87 -0.54
CA ILE A 51 -42.71 23.89 -1.48
C ILE A 51 -43.70 22.75 -1.72
N LEU A 52 -44.25 22.15 -0.65
CA LEU A 52 -45.17 21.00 -0.75
C LEU A 52 -46.55 21.38 -1.32
N ASN A 53 -46.98 22.63 -1.15
CA ASN A 53 -48.22 23.13 -1.74
C ASN A 53 -48.07 23.58 -3.21
N GLY A 54 -46.85 23.60 -3.75
CA GLY A 54 -46.59 24.10 -5.10
C GLY A 54 -46.61 25.64 -5.24
N ASP A 55 -46.62 26.37 -4.12
CA ASP A 55 -46.61 27.85 -4.07
C ASP A 55 -45.24 28.44 -4.43
N THR A 56 -44.22 27.59 -4.49
CA THR A 56 -42.84 27.94 -4.80
C THR A 56 -42.58 27.76 -6.30
N LYS A 57 -42.27 28.85 -7.01
CA LYS A 57 -42.01 28.82 -8.47
C LYS A 57 -40.73 28.05 -8.84
N THR A 58 -39.70 28.07 -7.98
CA THR A 58 -38.41 27.40 -8.21
C THR A 58 -37.82 26.90 -6.89
N ILE A 59 -37.28 25.68 -6.90
CA ILE A 59 -36.52 25.11 -5.77
C ILE A 59 -35.05 25.52 -5.96
N SER A 60 -34.40 26.04 -4.93
CA SER A 60 -32.98 26.41 -5.02
C SER A 60 -32.09 25.18 -5.17
N SER A 61 -30.92 25.34 -5.80
CA SER A 61 -29.98 24.24 -5.99
C SER A 61 -29.53 23.61 -4.67
N ASP A 62 -29.37 24.40 -3.60
CA ASP A 62 -29.03 23.89 -2.25
C ASP A 62 -30.12 22.96 -1.70
N ILE A 63 -31.39 23.38 -1.76
CA ILE A 63 -32.52 22.59 -1.30
C ILE A 63 -32.65 21.31 -2.16
N LEU A 64 -32.46 21.43 -3.48
CA LEU A 64 -32.51 20.30 -4.39
C LEU A 64 -31.42 19.26 -4.05
N ILE A 65 -30.17 19.69 -3.83
CA ILE A 65 -29.08 18.79 -3.43
C ILE A 65 -29.42 18.10 -2.10
N LYS A 66 -29.88 18.85 -1.10
CA LYS A 66 -30.26 18.26 0.21
C LYS A 66 -31.41 17.26 0.08
N LEU A 67 -32.40 17.52 -0.77
CA LEU A 67 -33.49 16.59 -1.06
C LEU A 67 -33.00 15.32 -1.78
N THR A 68 -32.13 15.45 -2.78
CA THR A 68 -31.56 14.28 -3.49
C THR A 68 -30.81 13.35 -2.54
N LYS A 69 -30.02 13.92 -1.62
CA LYS A 69 -29.30 13.16 -0.58
C LYS A 69 -30.24 12.54 0.45
N LEU A 70 -31.22 13.31 0.93
CA LEU A 70 -32.15 12.86 1.96
C LEU A 70 -32.99 11.66 1.52
N PHE A 71 -33.46 11.68 0.26
CA PHE A 71 -34.33 10.65 -0.29
C PHE A 71 -33.60 9.63 -1.17
N GLY A 72 -32.31 9.85 -1.44
CA GLY A 72 -31.50 8.98 -2.28
C GLY A 72 -32.05 8.85 -3.69
N VAL A 73 -32.46 9.95 -4.32
CA VAL A 73 -33.05 9.99 -5.68
C VAL A 73 -32.37 11.07 -6.53
N SER A 74 -32.45 10.96 -7.85
CA SER A 74 -31.86 11.96 -8.76
C SER A 74 -32.62 13.29 -8.76
N ALA A 75 -31.90 14.36 -9.10
CA ALA A 75 -32.49 15.68 -9.30
C ALA A 75 -33.55 15.64 -10.41
N ASP A 76 -33.28 14.88 -11.49
CA ASP A 76 -34.21 14.69 -12.59
C ASP A 76 -35.51 14.01 -12.13
N TYR A 77 -35.41 13.02 -11.24
CA TYR A 77 -36.59 12.38 -10.64
C TYR A 77 -37.37 13.38 -9.77
N LEU A 78 -36.71 14.13 -8.88
CA LEU A 78 -37.36 15.14 -8.03
C LEU A 78 -38.03 16.26 -8.84
N LEU A 79 -37.48 16.61 -9.99
CA LEU A 79 -38.03 17.64 -10.87
C LEU A 79 -39.14 17.11 -11.79
N GLY A 80 -39.47 15.82 -11.76
CA GLY A 80 -40.46 15.19 -12.63
C GLY A 80 -39.99 15.09 -14.09
N ILE A 81 -38.67 15.14 -14.32
CA ILE A 81 -38.03 14.97 -15.63
C ILE A 81 -37.95 13.47 -16.00
N THR A 82 -37.97 12.56 -15.01
CA THR A 82 -37.99 11.11 -15.25
C THR A 82 -38.86 10.38 -14.24
N ASP A 83 -39.55 9.32 -14.67
CA ASP A 83 -40.26 8.37 -13.79
C ASP A 83 -39.34 7.33 -13.16
N LYS A 84 -38.10 7.24 -13.63
CA LYS A 84 -37.13 6.30 -13.08
C LYS A 84 -36.65 6.82 -11.73
N LYS A 85 -37.19 6.23 -10.67
CA LYS A 85 -36.67 6.36 -9.31
C LYS A 85 -35.33 5.63 -9.20
N GLU A 86 -34.31 6.19 -9.84
CA GLU A 86 -32.93 5.77 -9.64
C GLU A 86 -32.58 6.09 -8.20
N ILE A 87 -32.52 5.05 -7.37
CA ILE A 87 -32.04 5.21 -6.01
C ILE A 87 -30.56 5.55 -6.14
N ILE A 88 -30.21 6.82 -5.97
CA ILE A 88 -28.84 7.25 -5.69
C ILE A 88 -28.53 6.67 -4.31
N LYS A 89 -28.16 5.39 -4.29
CA LYS A 89 -27.26 4.93 -3.24
C LYS A 89 -26.04 5.82 -3.43
N GLU A 90 -25.78 6.74 -2.50
CA GLU A 90 -24.43 7.24 -2.35
C GLU A 90 -23.55 6.00 -2.42
N LYS A 91 -22.82 5.86 -3.53
CA LYS A 91 -21.86 4.78 -3.69
C LYS A 91 -20.81 5.17 -2.66
N HIS A 92 -21.01 4.75 -1.41
CA HIS A 92 -20.04 4.92 -0.36
C HIS A 92 -18.90 4.01 -0.78
N THR A 93 -18.03 4.56 -1.64
CA THR A 93 -16.93 3.84 -2.22
C THR A 93 -16.04 3.46 -1.06
N THR A 94 -16.15 2.22 -0.62
CA THR A 94 -15.36 1.71 0.48
C THR A 94 -13.95 1.52 -0.05
N ARG A 95 -13.11 2.54 0.12
CA ARG A 95 -11.71 2.51 -0.25
C ARG A 95 -10.92 1.67 0.75
N VAL A 96 -9.82 1.11 0.26
CA VAL A 96 -8.84 0.38 1.07
C VAL A 96 -7.46 0.92 0.76
N PRO A 97 -6.58 1.05 1.76
CA PRO A 97 -5.24 1.51 1.48
C PRO A 97 -4.47 0.38 0.79
N MET A 98 -3.55 0.75 -0.10
CA MET A 98 -2.66 -0.18 -0.80
C MET A 98 -3.47 -1.30 -1.50
N LEU A 99 -4.40 -0.91 -2.37
CA LEU A 99 -5.34 -1.83 -3.00
C LEU A 99 -4.61 -2.85 -3.89
N LEU A 100 -3.67 -2.40 -4.72
CA LEU A 100 -2.99 -3.32 -5.64
C LEU A 100 -2.18 -4.34 -4.84
N MET A 101 -1.43 -3.86 -3.85
CA MET A 101 -0.63 -4.64 -2.91
C MET A 101 -1.45 -5.73 -2.21
N SER A 102 -2.73 -5.45 -1.90
CA SER A 102 -3.64 -6.34 -1.17
C SER A 102 -4.63 -7.11 -2.04
N SER A 103 -4.53 -7.02 -3.37
CA SER A 103 -5.49 -7.63 -4.28
C SER A 103 -5.01 -8.96 -4.86
N ALA A 104 -5.98 -9.82 -5.17
CA ALA A 104 -5.76 -11.04 -5.92
C ALA A 104 -6.01 -10.78 -7.40
N PHE A 105 -5.04 -11.10 -8.23
CA PHE A 105 -5.15 -11.03 -9.69
C PHE A 105 -4.26 -12.08 -10.35
N PRO A 106 -4.59 -12.55 -11.57
CA PRO A 106 -3.75 -13.50 -12.29
C PRO A 106 -2.38 -12.89 -12.64
N LEU A 107 -1.34 -13.71 -12.66
CA LEU A 107 0.00 -13.28 -13.08
C LEU A 107 -0.02 -12.81 -14.54
N GLY A 108 0.68 -11.72 -14.84
CA GLY A 108 0.74 -11.09 -16.16
C GLY A 108 -0.50 -10.25 -16.51
N ARG A 109 -1.41 -10.03 -15.54
CA ARG A 109 -2.67 -9.30 -15.70
C ARG A 109 -2.79 -8.12 -14.75
N CYS A 110 -1.68 -7.62 -14.18
CA CYS A 110 -1.67 -6.52 -13.23
C CYS A 110 -2.32 -5.24 -13.80
N ILE A 111 -1.93 -4.85 -15.02
CA ILE A 111 -2.52 -3.67 -15.69
C ILE A 111 -4.02 -3.86 -15.96
N GLU A 112 -4.43 -5.05 -16.41
CA GLU A 112 -5.85 -5.35 -16.63
C GLU A 112 -6.65 -5.26 -15.33
N PHE A 113 -6.09 -5.72 -14.22
CA PHE A 113 -6.68 -5.55 -12.90
C PHE A 113 -6.83 -4.07 -12.53
N ILE A 114 -5.78 -3.25 -12.70
CA ILE A 114 -5.83 -1.82 -12.41
C ILE A 114 -6.89 -1.14 -13.28
N GLU A 115 -6.93 -1.47 -14.57
CA GLU A 115 -7.90 -0.88 -15.49
C GLU A 115 -9.35 -1.24 -15.19
N SER A 116 -9.59 -2.38 -14.54
CA SER A 116 -10.93 -2.80 -14.10
C SER A 116 -11.48 -2.03 -12.89
N ILE A 117 -10.68 -1.18 -12.25
CA ILE A 117 -11.11 -0.38 -11.08
C ILE A 117 -11.97 0.79 -11.55
N ASP A 118 -13.24 0.86 -11.14
CA ASP A 118 -14.12 1.97 -11.51
C ASP A 118 -13.80 3.29 -10.77
N ASP A 119 -13.40 3.23 -9.50
CA ASP A 119 -13.11 4.43 -8.71
C ASP A 119 -11.78 5.04 -9.14
N VAL A 120 -11.84 6.18 -9.84
CA VAL A 120 -10.67 6.85 -10.43
C VAL A 120 -9.59 7.14 -9.38
N PRO A 121 -9.88 7.71 -8.19
CA PRO A 121 -8.85 7.89 -7.16
C PRO A 121 -8.15 6.62 -6.73
N GLN A 122 -8.91 5.54 -6.52
CA GLN A 122 -8.34 4.24 -6.16
C GLN A 122 -7.55 3.61 -7.32
N LYS A 123 -7.99 3.79 -8.58
CA LYS A 123 -7.26 3.35 -9.78
C LYS A 123 -5.91 4.07 -9.88
N GLU A 124 -5.90 5.39 -9.72
CA GLU A 124 -4.69 6.20 -9.77
C GLU A 124 -3.71 5.83 -8.65
N MET A 125 -4.20 5.55 -7.44
CA MET A 125 -3.35 5.03 -6.38
C MET A 125 -2.85 3.61 -6.66
N ALA A 126 -3.64 2.73 -7.28
CA ALA A 126 -3.18 1.42 -7.73
C ALA A 126 -2.08 1.55 -8.81
N TYR A 127 -2.15 2.57 -9.67
CA TYR A 127 -1.06 2.92 -10.57
C TYR A 127 0.21 3.38 -9.83
N ALA A 128 0.07 4.22 -8.80
CA ALA A 128 1.20 4.63 -7.96
C ALA A 128 1.91 3.41 -7.34
N GLU A 129 1.13 2.47 -6.78
CA GLU A 129 1.64 1.21 -6.25
C GLU A 129 2.36 0.39 -7.33
N TYR A 130 1.76 0.23 -8.51
CA TYR A 130 2.36 -0.52 -9.60
C TYR A 130 3.69 0.08 -10.06
N TYR A 131 3.75 1.41 -10.21
CA TYR A 131 4.98 2.09 -10.59
C TYR A 131 6.07 1.92 -9.52
N TYR A 132 5.70 1.96 -8.24
CA TYR A 132 6.62 1.66 -7.15
C TYR A 132 7.14 0.22 -7.24
N PHE A 133 6.25 -0.77 -7.22
CA PHE A 133 6.65 -2.19 -7.22
C PHE A 133 7.38 -2.64 -8.49
N SER A 134 7.29 -1.86 -9.57
CA SER A 134 8.02 -2.09 -10.82
C SER A 134 9.31 -1.29 -10.98
N GLY A 135 9.75 -0.58 -9.94
CA GLY A 135 11.00 0.19 -9.91
C GLY A 135 10.98 1.50 -10.71
N ARG A 136 9.78 2.05 -10.99
CA ARG A 136 9.56 3.32 -11.69
C ARG A 136 9.17 4.41 -10.70
N HIS A 137 10.10 4.74 -9.80
CA HIS A 137 9.84 5.59 -8.64
C HIS A 137 9.35 7.00 -8.99
N GLU A 138 9.83 7.64 -10.07
CA GLU A 138 9.35 8.97 -10.48
C GLU A 138 7.84 8.98 -10.75
N LYS A 139 7.35 8.02 -11.55
CA LYS A 139 5.93 7.88 -11.81
C LYS A 139 5.14 7.54 -10.56
N ALA A 140 5.71 6.74 -9.66
CA ALA A 140 5.06 6.45 -8.38
C ALA A 140 4.85 7.73 -7.55
N VAL A 141 5.83 8.62 -7.53
CA VAL A 141 5.74 9.93 -6.87
C VAL A 141 4.68 10.82 -7.55
N GLU A 142 4.69 10.93 -8.89
CA GLU A 142 3.73 11.75 -9.64
C GLU A 142 2.27 11.44 -9.25
N TYR A 143 1.91 10.16 -9.18
CA TYR A 143 0.57 9.76 -8.77
C TYR A 143 0.34 9.92 -7.27
N ALA A 144 1.28 9.50 -6.42
CA ALA A 144 1.10 9.55 -4.96
C ALA A 144 0.98 11.00 -4.44
N GLU A 145 1.74 11.94 -5.01
CA GLU A 145 1.77 13.34 -4.59
C GLU A 145 0.39 14.01 -4.69
N MET A 146 -0.39 13.67 -5.73
CA MET A 146 -1.75 14.18 -5.95
C MET A 146 -2.70 13.86 -4.80
N TYR A 147 -2.44 12.77 -4.05
CA TYR A 147 -3.32 12.25 -3.01
C TYR A 147 -2.82 12.50 -1.59
N LEU A 148 -1.66 13.15 -1.41
CA LEU A 148 -1.13 13.42 -0.08
C LEU A 148 -2.11 14.23 0.77
N ASN A 149 -2.79 15.23 0.19
CA ASN A 149 -3.70 16.14 0.90
C ASN A 149 -5.19 15.93 0.56
N CYS A 150 -5.57 14.77 0.01
CA CYS A 150 -6.98 14.48 -0.24
C CYS A 150 -7.77 14.26 1.07
N GLU A 151 -9.10 14.34 1.00
CA GLU A 151 -9.95 14.16 2.19
C GLU A 151 -9.95 12.71 2.70
N ASP A 152 -9.83 11.74 1.79
CA ASP A 152 -9.96 10.32 2.09
C ASP A 152 -8.70 9.76 2.78
N ILE A 153 -8.87 9.26 4.01
CA ILE A 153 -7.77 8.70 4.81
C ILE A 153 -7.12 7.46 4.18
N MET A 154 -7.86 6.61 3.47
CA MET A 154 -7.30 5.40 2.86
C MET A 154 -6.37 5.73 1.70
N LEU A 155 -6.73 6.76 0.92
CA LEU A 155 -5.88 7.31 -0.12
C LEU A 155 -4.66 8.03 0.49
N LYS A 156 -4.83 8.86 1.53
CA LYS A 156 -3.72 9.53 2.23
C LYS A 156 -2.68 8.54 2.77
N LEU A 157 -3.14 7.44 3.36
CA LEU A 157 -2.26 6.37 3.85
C LEU A 157 -1.46 5.72 2.72
N SER A 158 -2.13 5.38 1.61
CA SER A 158 -1.48 4.78 0.44
C SER A 158 -0.47 5.73 -0.19
N ALA A 159 -0.89 6.99 -0.39
CA ALA A 159 -0.07 8.06 -0.96
C ALA A 159 1.18 8.28 -0.12
N SER A 160 1.02 8.42 1.20
CA SER A 160 2.16 8.71 2.09
C SER A 160 3.15 7.55 2.16
N LEU A 161 2.68 6.29 2.11
CA LEU A 161 3.56 5.12 2.07
C LEU A 161 4.37 5.04 0.76
N ILE A 162 3.68 5.11 -0.38
CA ILE A 162 4.33 5.08 -1.70
C ILE A 162 5.27 6.28 -1.88
N TYR A 163 4.82 7.48 -1.50
CA TYR A 163 5.62 8.69 -1.58
C TYR A 163 6.89 8.60 -0.73
N THR A 164 6.81 8.00 0.46
CA THR A 164 7.97 7.77 1.33
C THR A 164 9.04 6.94 0.63
N PHE A 165 8.68 5.73 0.20
CA PHE A 165 9.67 4.79 -0.33
C PHE A 165 10.10 5.09 -1.77
N ALA A 166 9.21 5.67 -2.59
CA ALA A 166 9.61 6.12 -3.93
C ALA A 166 10.63 7.27 -3.83
N ASN A 167 10.39 8.26 -2.96
CA ASN A 167 11.36 9.35 -2.74
C ASN A 167 12.65 8.85 -2.07
N LEU A 168 12.58 7.80 -1.25
CA LEU A 168 13.75 7.13 -0.68
C LEU A 168 14.68 6.63 -1.79
N SER A 169 14.15 5.87 -2.74
CA SER A 169 14.89 5.36 -3.90
C SER A 169 15.33 6.44 -4.90
N LEU A 170 14.74 7.63 -4.84
CA LEU A 170 15.15 8.80 -5.64
C LEU A 170 16.15 9.72 -4.94
N ASP A 171 16.65 9.33 -3.76
CA ASP A 171 17.55 10.14 -2.91
C ASP A 171 16.93 11.48 -2.44
N ARG A 172 15.60 11.58 -2.45
CA ARG A 172 14.81 12.74 -2.00
C ARG A 172 14.44 12.61 -0.53
N ILE A 173 15.46 12.59 0.34
CA ILE A 173 15.30 12.22 1.76
C ILE A 173 14.35 13.14 2.54
N HIS A 174 14.30 14.44 2.21
CA HIS A 174 13.35 15.35 2.86
C HIS A 174 11.90 14.97 2.54
N SER A 175 11.61 14.65 1.27
CA SER A 175 10.29 14.16 0.85
C SER A 175 9.96 12.79 1.45
N ALA A 176 10.95 11.90 1.52
CA ALA A 176 10.77 10.60 2.17
C ALA A 176 10.41 10.75 3.66
N ARG A 177 11.14 11.59 4.39
CA ARG A 177 10.84 11.89 5.81
C ARG A 177 9.49 12.57 5.97
N PHE A 178 9.12 13.49 5.08
CA PHE A 178 7.80 14.11 5.10
C PHE A 178 6.67 13.09 5.00
N GLY A 179 6.75 12.13 4.06
CA GLY A 179 5.77 11.04 3.97
C GLY A 179 5.70 10.19 5.24
N LEU A 180 6.85 9.87 5.84
CA LEU A 180 6.93 9.07 7.07
C LEU A 180 6.31 9.80 8.28
N GLU A 181 6.55 11.10 8.42
CA GLU A 181 5.94 11.90 9.50
C GLU A 181 4.42 12.00 9.37
N ARG A 182 3.88 12.15 8.15
CA ARG A 182 2.43 12.11 7.92
C ARG A 182 1.79 10.80 8.40
N LEU A 183 2.44 9.67 8.15
CA LEU A 183 1.95 8.37 8.63
C LEU A 183 1.88 8.31 10.17
N LYS A 184 2.85 8.94 10.86
CA LYS A 184 2.84 9.05 12.32
C LYS A 184 1.73 9.98 12.81
N GLU A 185 1.50 11.09 12.11
CA GLU A 185 0.42 12.04 12.42
C GLU A 185 -0.96 11.37 12.28
N TYR A 186 -1.22 10.69 11.18
CA TYR A 186 -2.50 9.98 10.95
C TYR A 186 -2.77 8.90 11.99
N LEU A 187 -1.72 8.20 12.42
CA LEU A 187 -1.86 7.24 13.49
C LEU A 187 -2.20 7.94 14.81
N LYS A 188 -1.50 9.02 15.15
CA LYS A 188 -1.73 9.77 16.38
C LYS A 188 -3.17 10.30 16.43
N GLU A 189 -3.65 10.88 15.33
CA GLU A 189 -5.05 11.32 15.19
C GLU A 189 -6.02 10.15 15.39
N ALA A 190 -5.78 9.02 14.73
CA ALA A 190 -6.63 7.83 14.86
C ALA A 190 -6.64 7.20 16.27
N MET A 191 -5.65 7.51 17.12
CA MET A 191 -5.62 7.10 18.53
C MET A 191 -6.32 8.07 19.48
N LEU A 192 -6.42 9.36 19.10
CA LEU A 192 -7.01 10.41 19.94
C LEU A 192 -8.52 10.60 19.70
N GLU A 193 -8.97 10.36 18.46
CA GLU A 193 -10.35 10.57 18.05
C GLU A 193 -11.20 9.30 18.17
N GLU A 194 -12.53 9.46 18.19
CA GLU A 194 -13.51 8.39 18.00
C GLU A 194 -13.50 7.90 16.53
N THR A 195 -12.36 7.37 16.08
CA THR A 195 -12.23 6.73 14.77
C THR A 195 -12.77 5.30 14.80
N ASP A 196 -13.30 4.85 13.67
CA ASP A 196 -13.72 3.47 13.53
C ASP A 196 -12.51 2.51 13.58
N LYS A 197 -12.77 1.30 14.06
CA LYS A 197 -11.72 0.30 14.31
C LYS A 197 -10.94 -0.09 13.04
N LYS A 198 -11.58 -0.05 11.86
CA LYS A 198 -10.95 -0.39 10.58
C LYS A 198 -9.99 0.70 10.13
N THR A 199 -10.36 1.97 10.25
CA THR A 199 -9.44 3.09 9.99
C THR A 199 -8.24 3.03 10.93
N ARG A 200 -8.48 2.78 12.22
CA ARG A 200 -7.41 2.59 13.21
C ARG A 200 -6.48 1.43 12.83
N ALA A 201 -7.04 0.29 12.43
CA ALA A 201 -6.29 -0.86 11.95
C ALA A 201 -5.38 -0.49 10.77
N CYS A 202 -5.91 0.22 9.77
CA CYS A 202 -5.16 0.69 8.61
C CYS A 202 -4.00 1.60 8.99
N CYS A 203 -4.21 2.57 9.90
CA CYS A 203 -3.13 3.43 10.39
C CYS A 203 -2.03 2.63 11.10
N VAL A 204 -2.40 1.69 11.98
CA VAL A 204 -1.45 0.80 12.66
C VAL A 204 -0.66 -0.04 11.65
N PHE A 205 -1.34 -0.60 10.65
CA PHE A 205 -0.71 -1.40 9.60
C PHE A 205 0.33 -0.60 8.81
N VAL A 206 -0.04 0.55 8.25
CA VAL A 206 0.88 1.33 7.40
C VAL A 206 2.07 1.88 8.20
N ALA A 207 1.83 2.36 9.42
CA ALA A 207 2.91 2.79 10.31
C ALA A 207 3.86 1.62 10.65
N THR A 208 3.32 0.46 11.02
CA THR A 208 4.14 -0.72 11.34
C THR A 208 4.91 -1.21 10.12
N ALA A 209 4.30 -1.22 8.94
CA ALA A 209 4.95 -1.62 7.69
C ALA A 209 6.13 -0.71 7.36
N ALA A 210 5.94 0.62 7.44
CA ALA A 210 7.00 1.60 7.17
C ALA A 210 8.20 1.43 8.13
N HIS A 211 7.95 1.31 9.44
CA HIS A 211 9.03 1.13 10.43
C HIS A 211 9.73 -0.22 10.25
N THR A 212 8.98 -1.28 9.94
CA THR A 212 9.54 -2.62 9.72
C THR A 212 10.44 -2.64 8.50
N LEU A 213 10.06 -2.04 7.38
CA LEU A 213 10.86 -2.02 6.16
C LEU A 213 12.10 -1.08 6.27
N LEU A 214 12.00 -0.01 7.06
CA LEU A 214 13.12 0.87 7.39
C LEU A 214 14.04 0.32 8.50
N HIS A 215 13.65 -0.79 9.15
CA HIS A 215 14.32 -1.36 10.33
C HIS A 215 14.55 -0.32 11.45
N ILE A 216 13.64 0.62 11.61
CA ILE A 216 13.70 1.65 12.65
C ILE A 216 12.85 1.24 13.87
N PRO A 217 13.13 1.78 15.07
CA PRO A 217 12.37 1.43 16.26
C PRO A 217 10.90 1.75 16.08
N VAL A 218 10.05 0.77 16.37
CA VAL A 218 8.61 0.88 16.12
C VAL A 218 7.91 1.80 17.13
N GLY A 219 8.56 2.22 18.24
CA GLY A 219 7.92 3.02 19.29
C GLY A 219 6.74 2.29 19.94
N ASP A 220 5.84 3.05 20.60
CA ASP A 220 4.66 2.52 21.30
C ASP A 220 3.47 2.26 20.36
N LEU A 221 3.69 1.56 19.25
CA LEU A 221 2.59 1.17 18.36
C LEU A 221 1.74 0.06 18.98
N PRO A 222 0.40 0.13 18.82
CA PRO A 222 -0.47 -1.01 19.08
C PRO A 222 -0.01 -2.25 18.29
N PRO A 223 -0.11 -3.45 18.85
CA PRO A 223 0.34 -4.66 18.19
C PRO A 223 -0.55 -4.98 16.97
N LEU A 224 0.05 -4.95 15.78
CA LEU A 224 -0.63 -5.22 14.51
C LEU A 224 -1.44 -6.54 14.50
N ALA A 225 -0.99 -7.55 15.25
CA ALA A 225 -1.67 -8.84 15.36
C ALA A 225 -3.13 -8.72 15.87
N GLU A 226 -3.43 -7.73 16.73
CA GLU A 226 -4.78 -7.51 17.27
C GLU A 226 -5.77 -6.95 16.23
N TYR A 227 -5.25 -6.42 15.12
CA TYR A 227 -6.03 -5.75 14.08
C TYR A 227 -6.23 -6.60 12.82
N LEU A 228 -5.58 -7.77 12.69
CA LEU A 228 -5.66 -8.60 11.48
C LEU A 228 -7.10 -9.05 11.14
N SER A 229 -7.97 -9.15 12.13
CA SER A 229 -9.38 -9.51 11.93
C SER A 229 -10.19 -8.45 11.16
N GLU A 230 -9.71 -7.20 11.12
CA GLU A 230 -10.36 -6.10 10.41
C GLU A 230 -10.03 -6.08 8.91
N PHE A 231 -9.08 -6.90 8.47
CA PHE A 231 -8.51 -6.84 7.14
C PHE A 231 -9.09 -7.88 6.18
N THR A 232 -9.15 -7.50 4.90
CA THR A 232 -9.34 -8.45 3.81
C THR A 232 -8.16 -9.43 3.75
N LYS A 233 -8.36 -10.59 3.12
CA LYS A 233 -7.33 -11.64 3.06
C LYS A 233 -5.98 -11.13 2.55
N GLY A 234 -5.93 -10.27 1.53
CA GLY A 234 -4.65 -9.77 1.01
C GLY A 234 -3.94 -8.81 1.95
N MET A 235 -4.68 -7.94 2.67
CA MET A 235 -4.11 -7.12 3.74
C MET A 235 -3.64 -7.99 4.93
N GLN A 236 -4.35 -9.08 5.25
CA GLN A 236 -3.90 -10.05 6.26
C GLN A 236 -2.57 -10.70 5.86
N LEU A 237 -2.40 -11.07 4.59
CA LEU A 237 -1.13 -11.63 4.09
C LEU A 237 0.02 -10.64 4.23
N TRP A 238 -0.22 -9.36 3.95
CA TRP A 238 0.77 -8.31 4.19
C TRP A 238 1.06 -8.07 5.66
N GLY A 239 0.03 -8.08 6.51
CA GLY A 239 0.22 -8.04 7.95
C GLY A 239 1.06 -9.21 8.47
N ALA A 240 0.86 -10.41 7.91
CA ALA A 240 1.68 -11.58 8.20
C ALA A 240 3.13 -11.40 7.73
N TYR A 241 3.38 -10.83 6.55
CA TYR A 241 4.73 -10.46 6.11
C TYR A 241 5.40 -9.52 7.11
N VAL A 242 4.72 -8.44 7.52
CA VAL A 242 5.25 -7.47 8.49
C VAL A 242 5.59 -8.14 9.82
N LEU A 243 4.71 -9.02 10.32
CA LEU A 243 4.95 -9.76 11.57
C LEU A 243 6.10 -10.76 11.45
N ALA A 244 6.20 -11.47 10.32
CA ALA A 244 7.28 -12.41 10.05
C ALA A 244 8.62 -11.67 9.93
N HIS A 245 8.66 -10.55 9.18
CA HIS A 245 9.87 -9.74 9.06
C HIS A 245 10.31 -9.16 10.41
N LYS A 246 9.38 -8.73 11.28
CA LYS A 246 9.72 -8.36 12.67
C LYS A 246 10.32 -9.53 13.46
N ALA A 247 9.80 -10.74 13.32
CA ALA A 247 10.36 -11.94 13.95
C ALA A 247 11.77 -12.25 13.41
N TYR A 248 11.98 -12.12 12.09
CA TYR A 248 13.28 -12.22 11.45
C TYR A 248 14.30 -11.23 12.02
N LEU A 249 13.92 -9.95 12.20
CA LEU A 249 14.82 -8.91 12.71
C LEU A 249 15.27 -9.18 14.16
N VAL A 250 14.49 -9.92 14.96
CA VAL A 250 14.88 -10.38 16.30
C VAL A 250 15.48 -11.80 16.31
N LYS A 251 15.81 -12.33 15.13
CA LYS A 251 16.45 -13.64 14.90
C LYS A 251 15.60 -14.85 15.28
N ASP A 252 14.28 -14.68 15.36
CA ASP A 252 13.31 -15.75 15.59
C ASP A 252 12.85 -16.31 14.23
N TYR A 253 13.79 -16.92 13.50
CA TYR A 253 13.59 -17.38 12.12
C TYR A 253 12.54 -18.48 12.02
N GLN A 254 12.46 -19.37 13.02
CA GLN A 254 11.46 -20.44 13.04
C GLN A 254 10.04 -19.88 13.19
N ARG A 255 9.85 -18.87 14.06
CA ARG A 255 8.55 -18.18 14.18
C ARG A 255 8.20 -17.44 12.90
N SER A 256 9.17 -16.73 12.30
CA SER A 256 9.00 -16.04 11.01
C SER A 256 8.49 -17.00 9.93
N LEU A 257 9.18 -18.15 9.75
CA LEU A 257 8.77 -19.22 8.84
C LEU A 257 7.36 -19.73 9.14
N GLY A 258 7.06 -20.01 10.41
CA GLY A 258 5.76 -20.53 10.84
C GLY A 258 4.60 -19.59 10.48
N ILE A 259 4.79 -18.28 10.66
CA ILE A 259 3.80 -17.25 10.29
C ILE A 259 3.51 -17.32 8.79
N VAL A 260 4.57 -17.31 7.96
CA VAL A 260 4.42 -17.23 6.51
C VAL A 260 3.87 -18.53 5.92
N GLN A 261 4.40 -19.68 6.33
CA GLN A 261 3.98 -20.98 5.79
C GLN A 261 2.50 -21.24 6.07
N THR A 262 2.01 -20.90 7.26
CA THR A 262 0.58 -21.00 7.61
C THR A 262 -0.28 -20.12 6.70
N CYS A 263 0.18 -18.90 6.40
CA CYS A 263 -0.53 -17.99 5.50
C CYS A 263 -0.58 -18.51 4.06
N LEU A 264 0.54 -19.04 3.54
CA LEU A 264 0.62 -19.60 2.21
C LEU A 264 -0.24 -20.87 2.06
N MET A 265 -0.24 -21.77 3.05
CA MET A 265 -1.04 -23.00 3.04
C MET A 265 -2.55 -22.76 3.08
N THR A 266 -2.99 -21.64 3.68
CA THR A 266 -4.41 -21.30 3.82
C THR A 266 -4.92 -20.37 2.72
N CYS A 267 -4.10 -20.04 1.72
CA CYS A 267 -4.46 -19.14 0.65
C CYS A 267 -4.87 -19.89 -0.62
N SER A 268 -6.10 -19.67 -1.10
CA SER A 268 -6.64 -20.30 -2.30
C SER A 268 -6.54 -19.46 -3.58
N LYS A 269 -6.19 -18.18 -3.44
CA LYS A 269 -6.03 -17.23 -4.55
C LYS A 269 -4.59 -16.74 -4.60
N VAL A 270 -4.16 -16.30 -5.77
CA VAL A 270 -2.85 -15.67 -5.96
C VAL A 270 -2.98 -14.18 -5.62
N TYR A 271 -2.17 -13.72 -4.66
CA TYR A 271 -2.02 -12.31 -4.29
C TYR A 271 -0.58 -11.89 -4.63
N PRO A 272 -0.29 -11.50 -5.89
CA PRO A 272 1.08 -11.51 -6.41
C PRO A 272 2.06 -10.72 -5.54
N ILE A 273 1.72 -9.47 -5.21
CA ILE A 273 2.57 -8.60 -4.41
C ILE A 273 2.75 -9.14 -2.99
N ALA A 274 1.67 -9.53 -2.29
CA ALA A 274 1.79 -10.11 -0.95
C ALA A 274 2.62 -11.40 -0.94
N MET A 275 2.43 -12.26 -1.94
CA MET A 275 3.15 -13.52 -2.05
C MET A 275 4.62 -13.33 -2.39
N ILE A 276 5.00 -12.31 -3.15
CA ILE A 276 6.41 -11.93 -3.37
C ILE A 276 7.09 -11.69 -2.01
N TYR A 277 6.54 -10.80 -1.18
CA TYR A 277 7.13 -10.43 0.10
C TYR A 277 7.14 -11.58 1.12
N LEU A 278 6.08 -12.40 1.15
CA LEU A 278 6.03 -13.60 1.98
C LEU A 278 7.13 -14.61 1.58
N ASN A 279 7.28 -14.93 0.29
CA ASN A 279 8.31 -15.86 -0.15
C ASN A 279 9.73 -15.29 0.01
N LEU A 280 9.92 -13.96 -0.08
CA LEU A 280 11.18 -13.29 0.22
C LEU A 280 11.61 -13.51 1.67
N VAL A 281 10.71 -13.28 2.64
CA VAL A 281 11.02 -13.51 4.06
C VAL A 281 11.34 -14.98 4.33
N VAL A 282 10.63 -15.92 3.70
CA VAL A 282 10.96 -17.35 3.82
C VAL A 282 12.36 -17.64 3.29
N ALA A 283 12.74 -17.07 2.13
CA ALA A 283 14.08 -17.24 1.59
C ALA A 283 15.15 -16.65 2.53
N MET A 284 14.89 -15.48 3.11
CA MET A 284 15.78 -14.85 4.11
C MET A 284 15.93 -15.71 5.38
N ASP A 285 14.84 -16.26 5.91
CA ASP A 285 14.86 -17.15 7.07
C ASP A 285 15.70 -18.41 6.78
N LEU A 286 15.44 -19.07 5.64
CA LEU A 286 16.15 -20.29 5.23
C LEU A 286 17.65 -20.05 5.02
N MET A 287 18.04 -18.87 4.52
CA MET A 287 19.47 -18.50 4.44
C MET A 287 20.13 -18.43 5.83
N ASN A 288 19.41 -17.93 6.84
CA ASN A 288 19.92 -17.90 8.22
C ASN A 288 19.96 -19.27 8.88
N LEU A 289 19.07 -20.18 8.48
CA LEU A 289 19.08 -21.57 8.91
C LEU A 289 20.07 -22.44 8.11
N LYS A 290 20.84 -21.83 7.19
CA LYS A 290 21.78 -22.50 6.26
C LYS A 290 21.09 -23.56 5.38
N GLU A 291 19.80 -23.43 5.12
CA GLU A 291 19.04 -24.29 4.20
C GLU A 291 19.01 -23.70 2.78
N THR A 292 20.20 -23.52 2.20
CA THR A 292 20.44 -22.76 0.96
C THR A 292 19.64 -23.27 -0.23
N ASP A 293 19.55 -24.58 -0.41
CA ASP A 293 18.82 -25.17 -1.54
C ASP A 293 17.32 -24.88 -1.45
N LYS A 294 16.74 -24.93 -0.24
CA LYS A 294 15.35 -24.53 -0.04
C LYS A 294 15.18 -23.03 -0.23
N ALA A 295 16.12 -22.22 0.24
CA ALA A 295 16.09 -20.77 0.04
C ALA A 295 16.06 -20.40 -1.46
N LYS A 296 16.86 -21.08 -2.30
CA LYS A 296 16.84 -20.93 -3.76
C LYS A 296 15.48 -21.28 -4.36
N VAL A 297 14.83 -22.37 -3.91
CA VAL A 297 13.48 -22.74 -4.37
C VAL A 297 12.46 -21.65 -4.07
N TYR A 298 12.46 -21.10 -2.86
CA TYR A 298 11.55 -20.01 -2.49
C TYR A 298 11.86 -18.71 -3.23
N PHE A 299 13.14 -18.38 -3.42
CA PHE A 299 13.54 -17.23 -4.23
C PHE A 299 13.09 -17.37 -5.69
N MET A 300 13.22 -18.55 -6.29
CA MET A 300 12.75 -18.75 -7.67
C MET A 300 11.23 -18.64 -7.78
N LYS A 301 10.45 -19.02 -6.75
CA LYS A 301 9.02 -18.71 -6.71
C LYS A 301 8.75 -17.20 -6.68
N VAL A 302 9.55 -16.42 -5.96
CA VAL A 302 9.47 -14.95 -6.01
C VAL A 302 9.65 -14.49 -7.46
N TRP A 303 10.68 -14.97 -8.14
CA TRP A 303 10.94 -14.59 -9.53
C TRP A 303 9.80 -14.98 -10.48
N GLU A 304 9.26 -16.19 -10.35
CA GLU A 304 8.12 -16.65 -11.14
C GLU A 304 6.87 -15.77 -10.99
N ILE A 305 6.60 -15.27 -9.77
CA ILE A 305 5.47 -14.37 -9.48
C ILE A 305 5.77 -12.94 -9.98
N SER A 306 7.02 -12.46 -9.80
CA SER A 306 7.43 -11.10 -10.15
C SER A 306 7.55 -10.84 -11.65
N ARG A 307 8.13 -11.79 -12.39
CA ARG A 307 8.54 -11.59 -13.79
C ARG A 307 7.40 -11.19 -14.74
N PRO A 308 6.20 -11.82 -14.71
CA PRO A 308 5.14 -11.54 -15.69
C PRO A 308 4.63 -10.09 -15.67
N ASP A 309 4.62 -9.45 -14.51
CA ASP A 309 4.13 -8.07 -14.32
C ASP A 309 5.27 -7.07 -14.04
N ASN A 310 6.52 -7.50 -14.12
CA ASN A 310 7.72 -6.73 -13.77
C ASN A 310 7.69 -6.15 -12.33
N LEU A 311 7.15 -6.91 -11.37
CA LEU A 311 7.05 -6.54 -9.96
C LEU A 311 8.35 -6.89 -9.21
N ILE A 312 9.42 -6.13 -9.46
CA ILE A 312 10.79 -6.46 -9.04
C ILE A 312 11.32 -5.66 -7.84
N GLU A 313 10.60 -4.63 -7.38
CA GLU A 313 11.07 -3.74 -6.29
C GLU A 313 11.40 -4.51 -5.02
N GLY A 314 10.49 -5.38 -4.56
CA GLY A 314 10.67 -6.15 -3.33
C GLY A 314 11.93 -7.02 -3.33
N ILE A 315 12.37 -7.50 -4.50
CA ILE A 315 13.62 -8.26 -4.63
C ILE A 315 14.82 -7.35 -4.35
N GLY A 316 14.83 -6.14 -4.93
CA GLY A 316 15.89 -5.17 -4.75
C GLY A 316 15.99 -4.63 -3.32
N GLU A 317 14.85 -4.37 -2.68
CA GLU A 317 14.73 -3.90 -1.29
C GLU A 317 15.36 -4.87 -0.28
N HIS A 318 15.20 -6.18 -0.52
CA HIS A 318 15.64 -7.23 0.41
C HIS A 318 17.04 -7.80 0.10
N HIS A 319 17.75 -7.26 -0.90
CA HIS A 319 19.05 -7.79 -1.37
C HIS A 319 20.02 -8.09 -0.22
N GLY A 320 20.20 -7.14 0.70
CA GLY A 320 21.13 -7.30 1.82
C GLY A 320 20.79 -8.47 2.75
N LEU A 321 19.50 -8.80 2.90
CA LEU A 321 19.01 -9.89 3.74
C LEU A 321 18.92 -11.22 3.00
N LEU A 322 18.89 -11.20 1.67
CA LEU A 322 18.88 -12.38 0.80
C LEU A 322 20.26 -13.03 0.62
N GLN A 323 21.32 -12.40 1.12
CA GLN A 323 22.66 -12.99 1.25
C GLN A 323 23.16 -13.68 -0.03
N GLY A 324 23.08 -13.01 -1.18
CA GLY A 324 23.64 -13.55 -2.43
C GLY A 324 22.68 -14.42 -3.24
N LEU A 325 21.44 -14.63 -2.80
CA LEU A 325 20.47 -15.43 -3.57
C LEU A 325 20.20 -14.84 -4.95
N ILE A 326 20.14 -13.51 -5.06
CA ILE A 326 19.93 -12.80 -6.33
C ILE A 326 21.10 -13.11 -7.29
N GLU A 327 22.34 -13.00 -6.79
CA GLU A 327 23.56 -13.31 -7.53
C GLU A 327 23.59 -14.76 -8.00
N THR A 328 23.36 -15.71 -7.10
CA THR A 328 23.45 -17.15 -7.40
C THR A 328 22.31 -17.63 -8.30
N CYS A 329 21.12 -17.06 -8.20
CA CYS A 329 19.95 -17.52 -8.97
C CYS A 329 19.75 -16.77 -10.30
N MET A 330 20.18 -15.51 -10.40
CA MET A 330 19.80 -14.67 -11.55
C MET A 330 20.98 -14.26 -12.43
N LYS A 331 22.20 -14.13 -11.89
CA LYS A 331 23.31 -13.50 -12.63
C LYS A 331 23.65 -14.22 -13.95
N LYS A 332 23.53 -15.55 -13.98
CA LYS A 332 23.83 -16.37 -15.16
C LYS A 332 22.61 -16.49 -16.09
N ASP A 333 21.46 -16.82 -15.53
CA ASP A 333 20.28 -17.22 -16.31
C ASP A 333 19.36 -16.04 -16.68
N TYR A 334 19.46 -14.92 -15.95
CA TYR A 334 18.64 -13.71 -16.12
C TYR A 334 19.50 -12.43 -15.98
N PRO A 335 20.56 -12.24 -16.79
CA PRO A 335 21.55 -11.17 -16.59
C PRO A 335 20.97 -9.76 -16.71
N GLU A 336 20.00 -9.55 -17.61
CA GLU A 336 19.35 -8.25 -17.79
C GLU A 336 18.45 -7.91 -16.59
N ASP A 337 17.64 -8.87 -16.14
CA ASP A 337 16.77 -8.70 -14.96
C ASP A 337 17.60 -8.50 -13.69
N TYR A 338 18.69 -9.27 -13.54
CA TYR A 338 19.69 -9.09 -12.49
C TYR A 338 20.21 -7.65 -12.46
N ALA A 339 20.61 -7.09 -13.61
CA ALA A 339 21.08 -5.70 -13.68
C ALA A 339 20.00 -4.69 -13.25
N ARG A 340 18.73 -4.90 -13.65
CA ARG A 340 17.61 -4.03 -13.24
C ARG A 340 17.37 -4.08 -11.73
N ILE A 341 17.38 -5.28 -11.14
CA ILE A 341 17.20 -5.48 -9.69
C ILE A 341 18.36 -4.85 -8.90
N ILE A 342 19.59 -5.05 -9.35
CA ILE A 342 20.77 -4.46 -8.70
C ILE A 342 20.72 -2.92 -8.75
N ASN A 343 20.21 -2.32 -9.83
CA ASN A 343 19.99 -0.87 -9.89
C ASN A 343 18.97 -0.39 -8.85
N ILE A 344 17.89 -1.14 -8.61
CA ILE A 344 16.95 -0.87 -7.52
C ILE A 344 17.66 -0.97 -6.18
N THR A 345 18.42 -2.05 -5.94
CA THR A 345 19.18 -2.23 -4.69
C THR A 345 20.11 -1.06 -4.40
N TYR A 346 20.85 -0.56 -5.39
CA TYR A 346 21.74 0.58 -5.20
C TYR A 346 20.98 1.83 -4.75
N LYS A 347 19.90 2.17 -5.45
CA LYS A 347 19.06 3.33 -5.17
C LYS A 347 18.36 3.24 -3.81
N PHE A 348 17.65 2.13 -3.57
CA PHE A 348 16.92 1.91 -2.34
C PHE A 348 17.86 1.89 -1.14
N SER A 349 18.95 1.12 -1.19
CA SER A 349 19.85 0.99 -0.04
C SER A 349 20.58 2.29 0.31
N ALA A 350 20.90 3.12 -0.70
CA ALA A 350 21.49 4.44 -0.48
C ALA A 350 20.53 5.35 0.29
N GLY A 351 19.29 5.49 -0.17
CA GLY A 351 18.29 6.29 0.53
C GLY A 351 17.93 5.73 1.90
N TRP A 352 17.76 4.40 1.97
CA TRP A 352 17.45 3.68 3.20
C TRP A 352 18.46 3.97 4.31
N ARG A 353 19.77 3.92 4.03
CA ARG A 353 20.81 4.23 5.03
C ARG A 353 20.72 5.66 5.56
N ARG A 354 20.31 6.62 4.74
CA ARG A 354 20.14 8.03 5.14
C ARG A 354 18.95 8.27 6.08
N ILE A 355 18.06 7.29 6.22
CA ILE A 355 17.00 7.28 7.24
C ILE A 355 17.35 6.33 8.38
N HIS A 356 17.71 5.09 8.05
CA HIS A 356 17.98 4.04 9.03
C HIS A 356 19.12 4.38 9.99
N ASN A 357 20.31 4.69 9.48
CA ASN A 357 21.50 4.93 10.30
C ASN A 357 21.27 6.02 11.36
N PRO A 358 20.77 7.24 11.01
CA PRO A 358 20.53 8.27 12.03
C PRO A 358 19.41 7.92 13.00
N ASP A 359 18.35 7.24 12.56
CA ASP A 359 17.18 6.94 13.39
C ASP A 359 17.43 5.73 14.33
N THR A 360 18.43 4.90 14.04
CA THR A 360 18.84 3.73 14.88
C THR A 360 20.16 3.94 15.62
N ASN A 361 20.91 4.99 15.29
CA ASN A 361 22.30 5.18 15.71
C ASN A 361 23.20 3.98 15.33
N GLU A 362 22.95 3.40 14.15
CA GLU A 362 23.78 2.38 13.52
C GLU A 362 24.60 2.96 12.36
N ASP A 363 25.59 2.20 11.88
CA ASP A 363 26.49 2.61 10.81
C ASP A 363 26.56 1.54 9.71
N VAL A 364 25.40 1.20 9.12
CA VAL A 364 25.36 0.24 8.02
C VAL A 364 26.15 0.82 6.84
N ALA A 365 27.09 0.02 6.32
CA ALA A 365 28.07 0.47 5.33
C ALA A 365 27.45 1.02 4.04
N ASP A 366 27.97 2.16 3.57
CA ASP A 366 27.54 2.84 2.34
C ASP A 366 28.57 2.78 1.19
N ASN A 367 29.80 2.37 1.49
CA ASN A 367 30.93 2.40 0.56
C ASN A 367 31.28 1.03 -0.05
N LEU A 368 30.42 0.03 0.15
CA LEU A 368 30.57 -1.32 -0.41
C LEU A 368 29.75 -1.49 -1.70
N THR A 369 30.32 -2.21 -2.67
CA THR A 369 29.55 -2.74 -3.81
C THR A 369 28.57 -3.82 -3.34
N THR A 370 27.56 -4.14 -4.14
CA THR A 370 26.59 -5.20 -3.80
C THR A 370 27.27 -6.55 -3.56
N THR A 371 28.27 -6.91 -4.36
CA THR A 371 29.06 -8.15 -4.17
C THR A 371 29.89 -8.13 -2.89
N GLU A 372 30.56 -7.00 -2.58
CA GLU A 372 31.31 -6.86 -1.34
C GLU A 372 30.39 -6.93 -0.12
N PHE A 373 29.22 -6.28 -0.18
CA PHE A 373 28.20 -6.34 0.85
C PHE A 373 27.67 -7.76 1.06
N THR A 374 27.35 -8.49 -0.01
CA THR A 374 26.94 -9.90 0.04
C THR A 374 27.98 -10.78 0.73
N ILE A 375 29.26 -10.66 0.34
CA ILE A 375 30.36 -11.43 0.95
C ILE A 375 30.55 -11.04 2.42
N ALA A 376 30.48 -9.75 2.75
CA ALA A 376 30.57 -9.25 4.10
C ALA A 376 29.40 -9.73 4.99
N MET A 377 28.17 -9.77 4.46
CA MET A 377 26.99 -10.29 5.15
C MET A 377 27.13 -11.79 5.45
N LEU A 378 27.49 -12.61 4.46
CA LEU A 378 27.74 -14.04 4.66
C LEU A 378 28.86 -14.27 5.69
N ALA A 379 29.94 -13.48 5.59
CA ALA A 379 31.03 -13.52 6.55
C ALA A 379 30.58 -13.11 7.98
N ASN A 380 29.76 -12.07 8.11
CA ASN A 380 29.19 -11.66 9.39
C ASN A 380 28.29 -12.77 9.99
N ARG A 381 27.57 -13.51 9.14
CA ARG A 381 26.69 -14.63 9.54
C ARG A 381 27.42 -15.98 9.70
N GLY A 382 28.74 -15.96 9.83
CA GLY A 382 29.52 -17.14 10.22
C GLY A 382 29.92 -18.11 9.09
N TRP A 383 29.75 -17.73 7.82
CA TRP A 383 30.15 -18.57 6.68
C TRP A 383 31.66 -18.54 6.42
N THR A 384 32.34 -19.67 6.45
CA THR A 384 33.76 -19.76 6.09
C THR A 384 34.02 -19.31 4.65
N ASN A 385 35.25 -18.88 4.35
CA ASN A 385 35.59 -18.46 2.98
C ASN A 385 35.37 -19.60 1.96
N LYS A 386 35.47 -20.86 2.41
CA LYS A 386 35.17 -22.04 1.60
C LYS A 386 33.67 -22.14 1.31
N GLU A 387 32.82 -22.09 2.33
CA GLU A 387 31.36 -22.10 2.15
C GLU A 387 30.90 -20.94 1.25
N ILE A 388 31.44 -19.72 1.45
CA ILE A 388 31.13 -18.56 0.59
C ILE A 388 31.52 -18.83 -0.86
N SER A 389 32.72 -19.38 -1.09
CA SER A 389 33.21 -19.67 -2.43
C SER A 389 32.37 -20.70 -3.17
N GLU A 390 31.93 -21.75 -2.45
CA GLU A 390 31.06 -22.81 -2.99
C GLU A 390 29.66 -22.26 -3.30
N TYR A 391 29.09 -21.45 -2.41
CA TYR A 391 27.74 -20.92 -2.57
C TYR A 391 27.60 -19.84 -3.65
N LEU A 392 28.58 -18.95 -3.77
CA LEU A 392 28.61 -17.91 -4.81
C LEU A 392 29.25 -18.38 -6.11
N GLU A 393 29.71 -19.62 -6.19
CA GLU A 393 30.41 -20.20 -7.35
C GLU A 393 31.62 -19.35 -7.81
N ILE A 394 32.42 -18.88 -6.85
CA ILE A 394 33.65 -18.10 -7.07
C ILE A 394 34.85 -18.76 -6.39
N THR A 395 36.07 -18.30 -6.69
CA THR A 395 37.26 -18.91 -6.09
C THR A 395 37.46 -18.44 -4.63
N PRO A 396 38.04 -19.27 -3.74
CA PRO A 396 38.42 -18.85 -2.38
C PRO A 396 39.37 -17.64 -2.36
N ARG A 397 40.19 -17.47 -3.41
CA ARG A 397 41.06 -16.30 -3.58
C ARG A 397 40.24 -15.04 -3.81
N THR A 398 39.21 -15.10 -4.65
CA THR A 398 38.29 -13.99 -4.91
C THR A 398 37.56 -13.57 -3.64
N VAL A 399 37.09 -14.53 -2.83
CA VAL A 399 36.47 -14.23 -1.52
C VAL A 399 37.46 -13.48 -0.60
N LYS A 400 38.70 -13.96 -0.49
CA LYS A 400 39.74 -13.29 0.31
C LYS A 400 40.01 -11.86 -0.18
N GLN A 401 40.12 -11.67 -1.49
CA GLN A 401 40.34 -10.34 -2.08
C GLN A 401 39.21 -9.38 -1.74
N HIS A 402 37.95 -9.79 -1.90
CA HIS A 402 36.81 -8.96 -1.52
C HIS A 402 36.80 -8.64 -0.02
N LEU A 403 37.06 -9.62 0.85
CA LEU A 403 37.14 -9.37 2.30
C LEU A 403 38.27 -8.39 2.66
N THR A 404 39.43 -8.48 2.01
CA THR A 404 40.51 -7.49 2.19
C THR A 404 40.06 -6.10 1.76
N CYS A 405 39.39 -5.96 0.61
CA CYS A 405 38.82 -4.69 0.17
C CYS A 405 37.78 -4.15 1.16
N VAL A 406 36.87 -5.00 1.65
CA VAL A 406 35.88 -4.64 2.67
C VAL A 406 36.56 -4.14 3.94
N PHE A 407 37.56 -4.86 4.45
CA PHE A 407 38.26 -4.49 5.68
C PHE A 407 38.96 -3.14 5.55
N ASN A 408 39.59 -2.88 4.39
CA ASN A 408 40.22 -1.60 4.11
C ASN A 408 39.19 -0.47 4.00
N LYS A 409 38.06 -0.69 3.30
CA LYS A 409 37.00 0.31 3.12
C LYS A 409 36.29 0.68 4.42
N LEU A 410 36.07 -0.31 5.29
CA LEU A 410 35.43 -0.11 6.59
C LEU A 410 36.42 0.25 7.70
N ASN A 411 37.72 0.28 7.40
CA ASN A 411 38.79 0.48 8.38
C ASN A 411 38.69 -0.47 9.60
N ILE A 412 38.53 -1.77 9.33
CA ILE A 412 38.47 -2.82 10.35
C ILE A 412 39.60 -3.83 10.16
N GLU A 413 40.03 -4.44 11.25
CA GLU A 413 41.17 -5.37 11.26
C GLU A 413 40.74 -6.82 11.09
N ASN A 414 39.53 -7.14 11.53
CA ASN A 414 39.08 -8.51 11.57
C ASN A 414 37.58 -8.67 11.34
N ARG A 415 37.23 -9.90 10.96
CA ARG A 415 35.87 -10.32 10.62
C ARG A 415 34.84 -10.09 11.73
N LYS A 416 35.21 -10.09 13.00
CA LYS A 416 34.26 -9.88 14.11
C LYS A 416 33.73 -8.45 14.16
N GLN A 417 34.43 -7.49 13.56
CA GLN A 417 34.03 -6.09 13.50
C GLN A 417 32.98 -5.81 12.42
N LEU A 418 32.77 -6.73 11.46
CA LEU A 418 31.74 -6.60 10.43
C LEU A 418 30.35 -6.36 11.01
N LYS A 419 30.04 -6.94 12.18
CA LYS A 419 28.75 -6.77 12.86
C LYS A 419 28.36 -5.32 13.13
N ASN A 420 29.33 -4.40 13.16
CA ASN A 420 29.07 -2.97 13.40
C ASN A 420 28.58 -2.25 12.13
N PHE A 421 28.76 -2.85 10.96
CA PHE A 421 28.50 -2.24 9.66
C PHE A 421 27.50 -3.01 8.79
N MET A 422 27.03 -4.16 9.26
CA MET A 422 26.18 -5.11 8.54
C MET A 422 24.77 -5.15 9.14
N LEU A 423 23.78 -5.52 8.33
CA LEU A 423 22.40 -5.73 8.80
C LEU A 423 22.34 -6.88 9.82
N ARG A 424 21.49 -6.72 10.83
CA ARG A 424 21.40 -7.64 11.98
C ARG A 424 20.89 -9.04 11.65
#